data_AF-A0A820NR52-F1
#
_entry.id   AF-A0A820NR52-F1
#
_cell.length_a   1.000
_cell.length_b   1.000
_cell.length_c   1.000
_cell.angle_alpha   90.00
_cell.angle_beta   90.00
_cell.angle_gamma   90.00
#
_symmetry.space_group_name_H-M   'P 1'
#
loop_
_entity.id
_entity.type
_entity.pdbx_description
1 polymer ?
#
loop_
_entity_poly.entity_id
_entity_poly.type
_entity_poly.pdbx_seq_one_letter_code
_entity_poly.pdbx_strand_id
1 'polypeptide(L)'
;PAFIFLDLYEKVSLASKRRLIINENYRECTRVWQWFDERAVRWNNYPSIQNKQIDGAYANGEPACKIIIQRRNYLIQFSTMLQTNEDTHNKRPIMLTFVKLTPKTNSDRSTQVPPPPPPPTLSSVFSTSDTSDDRYRRRKSTGPIKTKKVEPMDTEQQQPQIDTTISVIESLA
;
A
#
# COMPACT_ATOMS: atom_id res chain seq x y z
N PRO A 1 0.38 50.39 -21.26
CA PRO A 1 0.86 49.06 -21.72
C PRO A 1 2.13 48.55 -21.01
N ALA A 2 3.16 49.38 -20.77
CA ALA A 2 4.43 48.95 -20.16
C ALA A 2 4.30 48.39 -18.73
N PHE A 3 3.40 48.94 -17.91
CA PHE A 3 3.16 48.47 -16.54
C PHE A 3 2.67 47.02 -16.47
N ILE A 4 1.87 46.55 -17.46
CA ILE A 4 1.44 45.14 -17.52
C ILE A 4 2.63 44.21 -17.75
N PHE A 5 3.55 44.60 -18.64
CA PHE A 5 4.75 43.79 -18.89
C PHE A 5 5.67 43.75 -17.68
N LEU A 6 5.80 44.86 -16.95
CA LEU A 6 6.59 44.92 -15.72
C LEU A 6 6.00 44.02 -14.62
N ASP A 7 4.68 44.09 -14.38
CA ASP A 7 3.96 43.23 -13.42
C ASP A 7 4.03 41.75 -13.81
N LEU A 8 3.84 41.43 -15.10
CA LEU A 8 3.95 40.06 -15.59
C LEU A 8 5.37 39.51 -15.41
N TYR A 9 6.39 40.31 -15.72
CA TYR A 9 7.79 39.91 -15.54
C TYR A 9 8.11 39.64 -14.07
N GLU A 10 7.66 40.50 -13.16
CA GLU A 10 7.85 40.30 -11.73
C GLU A 10 7.18 38.99 -11.26
N LYS A 11 5.94 38.74 -11.68
CA LYS A 11 5.23 37.48 -11.35
C LYS A 11 5.92 36.25 -11.93
N VAL A 12 6.36 36.29 -13.19
CA VAL A 12 7.03 35.16 -13.85
C VAL A 12 8.41 34.89 -13.26
N SER A 13 9.17 35.94 -12.92
CA SER A 13 10.48 35.80 -12.28
C SER A 13 10.37 35.22 -10.87
N LEU A 14 9.40 35.69 -10.07
CA LEU A 14 9.12 35.14 -8.75
C LEU A 14 8.62 33.70 -8.81
N ALA A 15 7.70 33.39 -9.74
CA ALA A 15 7.22 32.03 -9.97
C ALA A 15 8.37 31.10 -10.38
N SER A 16 9.30 31.57 -11.22
CA SER A 16 10.48 30.82 -11.64
C SER A 16 11.41 30.54 -10.47
N LYS A 17 11.68 31.54 -9.62
CA LYS A 17 12.51 31.38 -8.41
C LYS A 17 11.89 30.37 -7.43
N ARG A 18 10.57 30.45 -7.20
CA ARG A 18 9.84 29.50 -6.35
C ARG A 18 9.90 28.08 -6.91
N ARG A 19 9.71 27.94 -8.23
CA ARG A 19 9.78 26.65 -8.92
C ARG A 19 11.17 26.03 -8.81
N LEU A 20 12.24 26.82 -8.90
CA LEU A 20 13.61 26.32 -8.69
C LEU A 20 13.79 25.74 -7.29
N ILE A 21 13.37 26.46 -6.25
CA ILE A 21 13.48 25.99 -4.85
C ILE A 21 12.69 24.69 -4.64
N ILE A 22 11.47 24.62 -5.16
CA ILE A 22 10.63 23.42 -5.11
C ILE A 22 11.34 22.27 -5.83
N ASN A 23 11.81 22.49 -7.06
CA ASN A 23 12.53 21.47 -7.81
C ASN A 23 13.77 20.98 -7.05
N GLU A 24 14.63 21.86 -6.55
CA GLU A 24 15.81 21.49 -5.77
C GLU A 24 15.46 20.67 -4.53
N ASN A 25 14.50 21.14 -3.72
CA ASN A 25 14.10 20.45 -2.49
C ASN A 25 13.47 19.07 -2.75
N TYR A 26 12.80 18.90 -3.88
CA TYR A 26 12.11 17.66 -4.24
C TYR A 26 12.82 16.83 -5.32
N ARG A 27 14.06 17.18 -5.72
CA ARG A 27 14.86 16.43 -6.70
C ARG A 27 15.04 14.95 -6.31
N GLU A 28 15.27 14.71 -5.02
CA GLU A 28 15.50 13.37 -4.45
C GLU A 28 14.21 12.71 -3.93
N CYS A 29 13.07 13.39 -4.04
CA CYS A 29 11.80 12.89 -3.53
C CYS A 29 11.08 12.04 -4.59
N THR A 30 10.48 10.93 -4.15
CA THR A 30 9.61 10.12 -5.00
C THR A 30 8.19 10.67 -4.96
N ARG A 31 7.58 10.83 -6.14
CA ARG A 31 6.18 11.22 -6.28
C ARG A 31 5.25 10.06 -5.96
N VAL A 32 4.36 10.29 -5.01
CA VAL A 32 3.37 9.31 -4.56
C VAL A 32 1.99 9.95 -4.63
N TRP A 33 1.13 9.37 -5.44
CA TRP A 33 -0.28 9.69 -5.53
C TRP A 33 -1.04 8.99 -4.43
N GLN A 34 -1.97 9.71 -3.81
CA GLN A 34 -2.80 9.23 -2.72
C GLN A 34 -4.26 9.54 -3.00
N TRP A 35 -5.15 8.69 -2.51
CA TRP A 35 -6.61 8.88 -2.54
C TRP A 35 -7.16 8.90 -1.13
N PHE A 36 -8.17 9.72 -0.92
CA PHE A 36 -8.82 9.86 0.37
C PHE A 36 -9.91 8.81 0.56
N ASP A 37 -9.84 8.08 1.68
CA ASP A 37 -10.91 7.19 2.11
C ASP A 37 -11.80 7.85 3.14
N GLU A 38 -13.05 8.10 2.77
CA GLU A 38 -14.04 8.74 3.63
C GLU A 38 -14.37 7.91 4.88
N ARG A 39 -14.41 6.58 4.76
CA ARG A 39 -14.80 5.70 5.89
C ARG A 39 -13.71 5.64 6.96
N ALA A 40 -12.46 5.64 6.53
CA ALA A 40 -11.29 5.54 7.41
C ALA A 40 -10.65 6.91 7.69
N VAL A 41 -11.17 7.98 7.09
CA VAL A 41 -10.67 9.37 7.17
C VAL A 41 -9.14 9.43 7.00
N ARG A 42 -8.63 8.69 6.02
CA ARG A 42 -7.17 8.54 5.81
C ARG A 42 -6.79 8.59 4.33
N TRP A 43 -5.59 9.07 4.08
CA TRP A 43 -4.96 9.01 2.76
C TRP A 43 -4.35 7.62 2.54
N ASN A 44 -4.65 7.02 1.39
CA ASN A 44 -4.10 5.74 0.98
C ASN A 44 -3.29 5.91 -0.29
N ASN A 45 -2.12 5.28 -0.36
CA ASN A 45 -1.26 5.38 -1.53
C ASN A 45 -1.78 4.49 -2.66
N TYR A 46 -1.68 4.96 -3.90
CA TYR A 46 -1.89 4.08 -5.04
C TYR A 46 -0.79 3.02 -5.13
N PRO A 47 -1.10 1.81 -5.63
CA PRO A 47 -0.06 0.82 -5.89
C PRO A 47 0.91 1.30 -6.97
N SER A 48 2.14 0.79 -6.95
CA SER A 48 3.27 1.27 -7.77
C SER A 48 2.95 1.38 -9.28
N ILE A 49 2.22 0.39 -9.82
CA ILE A 49 1.85 0.35 -11.25
C ILE A 49 0.93 1.52 -11.60
N GLN A 50 -0.16 1.71 -10.85
CA GLN A 50 -1.10 2.80 -11.09
C GLN A 50 -0.46 4.15 -10.78
N ASN A 51 0.36 4.24 -9.72
CA ASN A 51 1.08 5.47 -9.38
C ASN A 51 1.92 5.98 -10.55
N LYS A 52 2.68 5.09 -11.21
CA LYS A 52 3.48 5.44 -12.40
C LYS A 52 2.61 5.83 -13.60
N GLN A 53 1.48 5.16 -13.79
CA GLN A 53 0.55 5.49 -14.87
C GLN A 53 -0.04 6.89 -14.70
N ILE A 54 -0.48 7.22 -13.48
CA ILE A 54 -1.03 8.53 -13.12
C ILE A 54 0.06 9.60 -13.26
N ASP A 55 1.26 9.35 -12.72
CA ASP A 55 2.38 10.29 -12.81
C ASP A 55 2.83 10.52 -14.26
N GLY A 56 2.84 9.49 -15.09
CA GLY A 56 3.13 9.61 -16.52
C GLY A 56 2.11 10.49 -17.25
N ALA A 57 0.81 10.25 -17.02
CA ALA A 57 -0.25 11.08 -17.60
C ALA A 57 -0.18 12.53 -17.10
N TYR A 58 0.10 12.73 -15.81
CA TYR A 58 0.25 14.06 -15.22
C TYR A 58 1.48 14.80 -15.76
N ALA A 59 2.62 14.12 -15.91
CA ALA A 59 3.84 14.69 -16.46
C ALA A 59 3.68 15.06 -17.95
N ASN A 60 2.87 14.31 -18.70
CA ASN A 60 2.53 14.61 -20.08
C ASN A 60 1.53 15.79 -20.20
N GLY A 61 0.94 16.25 -19.09
CA GLY A 61 -0.04 17.33 -19.09
C GLY A 61 -1.43 16.90 -19.57
N GLU A 62 -1.76 15.61 -19.51
CA GLU A 62 -3.09 15.12 -19.83
C GLU A 62 -4.12 15.69 -18.84
N PRO A 63 -5.36 16.00 -19.26
CA PRO A 63 -6.39 16.54 -18.37
C PRO A 63 -7.01 15.46 -17.46
N ALA A 64 -6.97 14.21 -17.90
CA ALA A 64 -7.49 13.06 -17.15
C ALA A 64 -6.71 11.77 -17.48
N CYS A 65 -6.76 10.82 -16.55
CA CYS A 65 -6.16 9.50 -16.70
C CYS A 65 -7.16 8.41 -16.29
N LYS A 66 -7.32 7.38 -17.13
CA LYS A 66 -8.16 6.22 -16.81
C LYS A 66 -7.30 5.09 -16.25
N ILE A 67 -7.67 4.58 -15.08
CA ILE A 67 -6.96 3.50 -14.40
C ILE A 67 -7.92 2.37 -14.02
N ILE A 68 -7.39 1.16 -13.93
CA ILE A 68 -8.14 -0.02 -13.48
C ILE A 68 -7.53 -0.50 -12.16
N ILE A 69 -8.35 -0.56 -11.11
CA ILE A 69 -7.95 -1.05 -9.79
C ILE A 69 -8.96 -2.10 -9.37
N GLN A 70 -8.48 -3.30 -9.02
CA GLN A 70 -9.30 -4.39 -8.50
C GLN A 70 -10.55 -4.66 -9.38
N ARG A 71 -10.36 -4.66 -10.72
CA ARG A 71 -11.43 -4.86 -11.74
C ARG A 71 -12.49 -3.76 -11.82
N ARG A 72 -12.26 -2.60 -11.22
CA ARG A 72 -13.10 -1.41 -11.36
C ARG A 72 -12.38 -0.34 -12.14
N ASN A 73 -13.13 0.38 -12.97
CA ASN A 73 -12.60 1.47 -13.77
C ASN A 73 -12.76 2.80 -13.01
N TYR A 74 -11.68 3.57 -12.98
CA TYR A 74 -11.66 4.88 -12.36
C TYR A 74 -11.10 5.91 -13.34
N LEU A 75 -11.74 7.06 -13.36
CA LEU A 75 -11.29 8.24 -14.08
C LEU A 75 -10.71 9.24 -13.08
N ILE A 76 -9.43 9.54 -13.24
CA ILE A 76 -8.74 10.59 -12.49
C ILE A 76 -8.79 11.86 -13.30
N GLN A 77 -9.37 12.90 -12.73
CA GLN A 77 -9.41 14.22 -13.34
C GLN A 77 -8.41 15.13 -12.61
N PHE A 78 -7.36 15.55 -13.31
CA PHE A 78 -6.28 16.34 -12.71
C PHE A 78 -6.69 17.79 -12.44
N SER A 79 -7.63 18.34 -13.21
CA SER A 79 -8.12 19.72 -13.02
C SER A 79 -8.89 19.88 -11.71
N THR A 80 -9.61 18.86 -11.27
CA THR A 80 -10.37 18.87 -10.00
C THR A 80 -9.67 18.09 -8.89
N MET A 81 -8.57 17.38 -9.20
CA MET A 81 -7.92 16.44 -8.29
C MET A 81 -8.92 15.46 -7.66
N LEU A 82 -9.77 14.85 -8.50
CA LEU A 82 -10.76 13.86 -8.08
C LEU A 82 -10.60 12.55 -8.85
N GLN A 83 -10.77 11.43 -8.14
CA GLN A 83 -11.00 10.11 -8.70
C GLN A 83 -12.50 9.85 -8.76
N THR A 84 -13.04 9.59 -9.94
CA THR A 84 -14.44 9.20 -10.15
C THR A 84 -14.49 7.72 -10.53
N ASN A 85 -15.31 6.94 -9.85
CA ASN A 85 -15.62 5.57 -10.26
C ASN A 85 -16.55 5.60 -11.48
N GLU A 86 -16.22 4.90 -12.56
CA GLU A 86 -17.06 4.91 -13.77
C GLU A 86 -18.38 4.16 -13.58
N ASP A 87 -18.41 3.14 -12.71
CA ASP A 87 -19.59 2.30 -12.48
C ASP A 87 -20.59 2.96 -11.52
N THR A 88 -20.08 3.60 -10.46
CA THR A 88 -20.91 4.13 -9.36
C THR A 88 -20.95 5.66 -9.30
N HIS A 89 -20.14 6.34 -10.12
CA HIS A 89 -19.93 7.79 -10.08
C HIS A 89 -19.51 8.34 -8.71
N ASN A 90 -19.06 7.48 -7.79
CA ASN A 90 -18.53 7.90 -6.50
C ASN A 90 -17.20 8.65 -6.70
N LYS A 91 -17.06 9.81 -6.06
CA LYS A 91 -15.92 10.72 -6.21
C LYS A 91 -15.09 10.73 -4.93
N ARG A 92 -13.77 10.62 -5.09
CA ARG A 92 -12.80 10.66 -3.99
C ARG A 92 -11.73 11.70 -4.29
N PRO A 93 -11.39 12.57 -3.33
CA PRO A 93 -10.23 13.45 -3.45
C PRO A 93 -8.93 12.66 -3.67
N ILE A 94 -8.07 13.20 -4.51
CA ILE A 94 -6.71 12.70 -4.72
C ILE A 94 -5.68 13.80 -4.45
N MET A 95 -4.46 13.40 -4.13
CA MET A 95 -3.35 14.34 -3.98
C MET A 95 -2.04 13.73 -4.46
N LEU A 96 -1.10 14.60 -4.80
CA LEU A 96 0.28 14.27 -5.10
C LEU A 96 1.17 14.68 -3.92
N THR A 97 1.92 13.71 -3.38
CA THR A 97 2.84 13.92 -2.27
C THR A 97 4.26 13.56 -2.69
N PHE A 98 5.24 14.26 -2.14
CA PHE A 98 6.66 14.00 -2.35
C PHE A 98 7.23 13.31 -1.11
N VAL A 99 7.65 12.06 -1.25
CA VAL A 99 8.24 11.27 -0.16
C VAL A 99 9.76 11.25 -0.32
N LYS A 100 10.47 11.78 0.68
CA LYS A 100 11.94 11.70 0.72
C LYS A 100 12.36 10.26 1.02
N LEU A 101 13.22 9.69 0.18
CA LEU A 101 13.82 8.38 0.43
C LEU A 101 14.83 8.52 1.58
N THR A 102 14.40 8.32 2.81
CA THR A 102 15.35 8.02 3.88
C THR A 102 15.86 6.59 3.65
N PRO A 103 17.18 6.35 3.55
CA PRO A 103 17.70 5.00 3.45
C PRO A 103 17.19 4.21 4.67
N LYS A 104 16.33 3.22 4.41
CA LYS A 104 15.89 2.29 5.44
C LYS A 104 17.12 1.57 5.95
N THR A 105 17.57 1.90 7.17
CA THR A 105 18.47 1.05 7.93
C THR A 105 17.73 -0.26 8.14
N ASN A 106 18.20 -1.34 7.52
CA ASN A 106 17.64 -2.68 7.65
C ASN A 106 17.62 -3.10 9.12
N SER A 107 16.50 -2.91 9.80
CA SER A 107 16.19 -3.51 11.10
C SER A 107 15.08 -4.55 10.97
N ASP A 108 15.14 -5.37 9.92
CA ASP A 108 14.46 -6.67 9.90
C ASP A 108 15.53 -7.76 9.97
N ARG A 109 16.27 -7.79 11.08
CA ARG A 109 16.74 -9.07 11.62
C ARG A 109 15.53 -9.73 12.27
N SER A 110 14.65 -10.30 11.44
CA SER A 110 13.88 -11.45 11.87
C SER A 110 14.91 -12.52 12.21
N THR A 111 15.17 -12.69 13.50
CA THR A 111 15.80 -13.88 14.07
C THR A 111 15.10 -15.11 13.49
N GLN A 112 15.65 -15.69 12.43
CA GLN A 112 15.35 -17.07 12.08
C GLN A 112 15.88 -17.91 13.24
N VAL A 113 15.00 -18.22 14.19
CA VAL A 113 15.22 -19.33 15.10
C VAL A 113 15.20 -20.59 14.21
N PRO A 114 16.30 -21.34 14.09
CA PRO A 114 16.29 -22.59 13.32
C PRO A 114 15.31 -23.58 13.98
N PRO A 115 14.62 -24.44 13.21
CA PRO A 115 13.76 -25.46 13.78
C PRO A 115 14.57 -26.38 14.72
N PRO A 116 14.02 -26.79 15.87
CA PRO A 116 14.72 -27.66 16.81
C PRO A 116 15.00 -29.04 16.18
N PRO A 117 16.15 -29.68 16.49
CA PRO A 117 16.45 -31.03 16.02
C PRO A 117 15.49 -32.07 16.64
N PRO A 118 15.16 -33.17 15.94
CA PRO A 118 14.35 -34.24 16.49
C PRO A 118 15.07 -34.96 17.66
N PRO A 119 14.33 -35.45 18.67
CA PRO A 119 14.92 -36.14 19.81
C PRO A 119 15.53 -37.50 19.43
N PRO A 120 16.61 -37.93 20.10
CA PRO A 120 17.22 -39.24 19.89
C PRO A 120 16.28 -40.35 20.39
N THR A 121 15.90 -41.27 19.50
CA THR A 121 15.22 -42.51 19.91
C THR A 121 16.27 -43.49 20.41
N LEU A 122 16.30 -43.72 21.73
CA LEU A 122 17.08 -44.79 22.34
C LEU A 122 16.46 -46.15 21.97
N SER A 123 17.29 -47.01 21.40
CA SER A 123 17.00 -48.40 21.08
C SER A 123 17.02 -49.29 22.33
N SER A 124 16.05 -50.20 22.43
CA SER A 124 16.12 -51.45 23.20
C SER A 124 15.04 -52.37 22.63
N VAL A 125 15.36 -53.19 21.61
CA VAL A 125 15.88 -54.57 21.71
C VAL A 125 15.03 -55.45 22.62
N PHE A 126 14.16 -56.27 22.02
CA PHE A 126 14.02 -57.68 22.38
C PHE A 126 13.49 -58.49 21.17
N SER A 127 14.30 -59.46 20.75
CA SER A 127 13.99 -60.61 19.89
C SER A 127 12.94 -61.52 20.59
N THR A 128 12.19 -62.46 20.01
CA THR A 128 12.32 -63.43 18.91
C THR A 128 10.94 -64.07 18.66
N SER A 129 10.76 -64.70 17.48
CA SER A 129 9.76 -65.75 17.11
C SER A 129 8.27 -65.35 17.15
N ASP A 130 7.40 -65.70 16.21
CA ASP A 130 7.23 -67.00 15.56
C ASP A 130 6.37 -66.88 14.27
N THR A 131 6.55 -67.86 13.41
CA THR A 131 5.87 -68.33 12.19
C THR A 131 4.36 -68.04 12.06
N SER A 132 3.92 -67.59 10.87
CA SER A 132 2.96 -68.29 9.98
C SER A 132 2.19 -67.34 9.05
N ASP A 133 2.11 -67.78 7.79
CA ASP A 133 1.14 -67.39 6.76
C ASP A 133 -0.27 -67.12 7.32
N ASP A 134 -0.96 -66.10 6.82
CA ASP A 134 -2.11 -66.39 5.95
C ASP A 134 -2.67 -65.17 5.21
N ARG A 135 -3.00 -65.43 3.95
CA ARG A 135 -3.65 -64.53 3.00
C ARG A 135 -5.16 -64.61 3.15
N TYR A 136 -5.86 -63.57 3.59
CA TYR A 136 -7.29 -63.34 3.22
C TYR A 136 -7.62 -61.83 3.25
N ARG A 137 -7.85 -61.18 2.10
CA ARG A 137 -9.14 -60.96 1.42
C ARG A 137 -10.09 -59.93 2.10
N ARG A 138 -10.24 -58.77 1.42
CA ARG A 138 -11.54 -58.14 1.03
C ARG A 138 -12.43 -57.50 2.12
N ARG A 139 -12.66 -56.19 2.03
CA ARG A 139 -13.92 -55.54 1.54
C ARG A 139 -13.99 -54.03 1.87
N LYS A 140 -14.70 -53.31 1.00
CA LYS A 140 -15.11 -51.88 1.04
C LYS A 140 -16.23 -51.61 2.06
N SER A 141 -16.30 -50.39 2.61
CA SER A 141 -17.53 -49.67 3.06
C SER A 141 -17.20 -48.18 3.31
N THR A 142 -17.62 -47.23 2.47
CA THR A 142 -18.85 -46.38 2.54
C THR A 142 -18.96 -45.39 3.72
N GLY A 143 -18.66 -44.09 3.45
CA GLY A 143 -19.19 -42.80 3.99
C GLY A 143 -19.36 -42.56 5.51
N PRO A 144 -19.80 -41.36 5.98
CA PRO A 144 -20.03 -40.08 5.30
C PRO A 144 -19.46 -38.82 6.03
N ILE A 145 -19.75 -37.66 5.41
CA ILE A 145 -19.46 -36.25 5.71
C ILE A 145 -19.84 -35.77 7.14
N LYS A 146 -19.05 -34.84 7.70
CA LYS A 146 -19.51 -33.89 8.74
C LYS A 146 -18.93 -32.48 8.56
N THR A 147 -19.86 -31.52 8.52
CA THR A 147 -19.72 -30.06 8.56
C THR A 147 -19.50 -29.55 10.00
N LYS A 148 -18.79 -28.42 10.17
CA LYS A 148 -18.83 -27.51 11.34
C LYS A 148 -18.50 -26.10 10.83
N LYS A 149 -19.47 -25.17 10.77
CA LYS A 149 -20.07 -24.30 11.80
C LYS A 149 -19.15 -23.14 12.22
N VAL A 150 -19.58 -21.95 11.79
CA VAL A 150 -19.08 -20.58 12.07
C VAL A 150 -19.75 -20.04 13.34
N GLU A 151 -19.04 -19.23 14.14
CA GLU A 151 -19.49 -17.97 14.80
C GLU A 151 -18.34 -17.31 15.63
N PRO A 152 -18.44 -16.01 16.03
CA PRO A 152 -17.34 -15.01 15.99
C PRO A 152 -17.04 -14.32 17.37
N MET A 153 -16.50 -13.07 17.35
CA MET A 153 -16.08 -12.14 18.45
C MET A 153 -14.66 -12.39 19.00
N ASP A 154 -13.77 -11.41 19.22
CA ASP A 154 -13.94 -10.00 19.62
C ASP A 154 -12.86 -9.04 19.09
N THR A 155 -13.20 -7.75 19.15
CA THR A 155 -12.39 -6.57 18.83
C THR A 155 -11.66 -6.08 20.08
N GLU A 156 -10.36 -5.78 19.99
CA GLU A 156 -9.67 -4.95 20.98
C GLU A 156 -8.83 -3.85 20.32
N GLN A 157 -8.98 -2.66 20.89
CA GLN A 157 -8.56 -1.36 20.40
C GLN A 157 -7.08 -1.10 20.71
N GLN A 158 -6.35 -0.48 19.77
CA GLN A 158 -5.16 0.28 20.14
C GLN A 158 -4.98 1.50 19.21
N GLN A 159 -5.23 2.67 19.79
CA GLN A 159 -4.97 3.98 19.22
C GLN A 159 -3.46 4.30 19.28
N PRO A 160 -2.93 5.10 18.35
CA PRO A 160 -1.95 6.09 18.77
C PRO A 160 -2.27 7.52 18.29
N GLN A 161 -2.38 8.40 19.30
CA GLN A 161 -1.89 9.78 19.43
C GLN A 161 -1.58 10.56 18.14
N ILE A 162 -2.36 11.61 17.93
CA ILE A 162 -2.15 12.65 16.92
C ILE A 162 -1.59 13.84 17.69
N ASP A 163 -0.29 14.10 17.61
CA ASP A 163 0.27 15.36 18.13
C ASP A 163 1.36 15.91 17.22
N THR A 164 1.13 17.18 16.85
CA THR A 164 2.14 18.20 16.53
C THR A 164 2.94 18.08 15.23
N THR A 165 2.39 18.62 14.13
CA THR A 165 3.21 19.29 13.10
C THR A 165 2.42 20.33 12.28
N ILE A 166 1.76 21.26 12.96
CA ILE A 166 1.32 22.53 12.33
C ILE A 166 2.00 23.66 13.11
N SER A 167 3.25 23.99 12.77
CA SER A 167 3.92 25.18 13.33
C SER A 167 5.05 25.76 12.47
N VAL A 168 5.08 25.54 11.15
CA VAL A 168 6.19 26.05 10.31
C VAL A 168 5.77 27.03 9.21
N ILE A 169 4.48 27.40 9.10
CA ILE A 169 4.04 28.31 8.03
C ILE A 169 3.94 29.80 8.46
N GLU A 170 4.12 30.14 9.74
CA GLU A 170 4.00 31.53 10.23
C GLU A 170 5.33 32.27 10.50
N SER A 171 6.48 31.79 10.00
CA SER A 171 7.79 32.42 10.27
C SER A 171 8.38 33.23 9.10
N LEU A 172 7.64 33.53 8.03
CA LEU A 172 8.18 34.31 6.89
C LEU A 172 7.20 35.36 6.36
N ALA A 173 6.50 36.04 7.28
CA ALA A 173 5.87 37.34 6.99
C ALA A 173 6.77 38.46 7.52
#